data_AF-A0A379AN92-F1
#
_entry.id   AF-A0A379AN92-F1
#
_cell.length_a   1.000
_cell.length_b   1.000
_cell.length_c   1.000
_cell.angle_alpha   90.00
_cell.angle_beta   90.00
_cell.angle_gamma   90.00
#
_symmetry.space_group_name_H-M   'P 1'
#
loop_
_entity.id
_entity.type
_entity.pdbx_description
1 polymer ?
#
loop_
_entity_poly.entity_id
_entity_poly.type
_entity_poly.pdbx_seq_one_letter_code
_entity_poly.pdbx_strand_id
1 'polypeptide(L)'
;MDSIISHQPLEYNRYLNKLVAWAWFNGLLTRKTRLHIKGNEVCDLARLQELVNDVSSHFPLRLPSPTPKALYSPCEIRHLAIIVNLEHDPTAAFRNQVVHFDFRKLDVFSFGQQQQCLIGSIDLLYRNSWNEVRTLHFSGEQAMIEGLKTILGKMHQDAAPPDTVEVFCYSQHLRGLIRTRVQQLVSECIELRLSSTRQEPGRFKALRMAGETWGLFFERMSVSVQKLENAVEFYGAISNNKLHGLSIKVETNQTPLPPVVNGYASEGIIQFFFENTTDERGFNIYILDETNRVEVYHHCEGSKEELVRDVSRFYSSSHDRFTYGSSFINFNLPQFYQIVNTGERFQVIPFRSQTLTQLCTSQPDNDNSDYQPRYQVH
;
A
#
# COMPACT_ATOMS: atom_id res chain seq x y z
N MET A 1 -40.42 11.27 20.00
CA MET A 1 -39.19 10.77 20.66
C MET A 1 -39.45 10.30 22.08
N ASP A 2 -40.44 10.87 22.78
CA ASP A 2 -40.75 10.50 24.18
C ASP A 2 -41.14 9.03 24.40
N SER A 3 -41.54 8.29 23.36
CA SER A 3 -41.89 6.87 23.47
C SER A 3 -40.71 5.90 23.47
N ILE A 4 -39.47 6.36 23.25
CA ILE A 4 -38.27 5.49 23.15
C ILE A 4 -37.38 5.65 24.40
N ILE A 5 -37.58 6.73 25.16
CA ILE A 5 -36.86 6.97 26.42
C ILE A 5 -37.31 5.91 27.43
N SER A 6 -36.35 5.31 28.15
CA SER A 6 -36.55 4.23 29.14
C SER A 6 -36.93 2.84 28.62
N HIS A 7 -36.86 2.61 27.30
CA HIS A 7 -36.99 1.25 26.74
C HIS A 7 -35.61 0.61 26.55
N GLN A 8 -35.53 -0.71 26.76
CA GLN A 8 -34.31 -1.47 26.48
C GLN A 8 -34.06 -1.47 24.95
N PRO A 9 -32.82 -1.18 24.50
CA PRO A 9 -32.52 -1.22 23.08
C PRO A 9 -32.62 -2.65 22.54
N LEU A 10 -33.16 -2.80 21.32
CA LEU A 10 -33.19 -4.10 20.64
C LEU A 10 -31.79 -4.60 20.30
N GLU A 11 -30.89 -3.69 19.94
CA GLU A 11 -29.46 -3.95 19.71
C GLU A 11 -28.68 -2.73 20.19
N TYR A 12 -27.53 -2.97 20.82
CA TYR A 12 -26.59 -1.94 21.24
C TYR A 12 -25.19 -2.26 20.72
N ASN A 13 -24.58 -1.29 20.07
CA ASN A 13 -23.20 -1.38 19.65
C ASN A 13 -22.54 0.00 19.69
N ARG A 14 -21.22 0.01 19.90
CA ARG A 14 -20.43 1.24 19.87
C ARG A 14 -20.23 1.77 18.45
N TYR A 15 -20.23 0.88 17.45
CA TYR A 15 -19.95 1.21 16.07
C TYR A 15 -21.23 1.38 15.24
N LEU A 16 -21.35 2.53 14.56
CA LEU A 16 -22.57 2.89 13.84
C LEU A 16 -22.84 1.96 12.65
N ASN A 17 -21.79 1.59 11.91
CA ASN A 17 -21.90 0.68 10.78
C ASN A 17 -22.55 -0.65 11.18
N LYS A 18 -22.19 -1.20 12.35
CA LYS A 18 -22.77 -2.45 12.84
C LYS A 18 -24.26 -2.32 13.14
N LEU A 19 -24.69 -1.21 13.74
CA LEU A 19 -26.11 -0.98 14.02
C LEU A 19 -26.93 -0.82 12.74
N VAL A 20 -26.42 -0.07 11.75
CA VAL A 20 -27.09 0.09 10.46
C VAL A 20 -27.16 -1.23 9.71
N ALA A 21 -26.06 -1.98 9.64
CA ALA A 21 -26.03 -3.30 9.02
C ALA A 21 -27.00 -4.27 9.71
N TRP A 22 -26.99 -4.33 11.05
CA TRP A 22 -27.91 -5.18 11.82
C TRP A 22 -29.37 -4.81 11.54
N ALA A 23 -29.71 -3.53 11.55
CA ALA A 23 -31.08 -3.07 11.30
C ALA A 23 -31.52 -3.34 9.84
N TRP A 24 -30.60 -3.23 8.87
CA TRP A 24 -30.87 -3.58 7.47
C TRP A 24 -31.15 -5.08 7.33
N PHE A 25 -30.22 -5.94 7.75
CA PHE A 25 -30.32 -7.38 7.53
C PHE A 25 -31.44 -8.05 8.35
N ASN A 26 -31.90 -7.43 9.44
CA ASN A 26 -33.10 -7.84 10.18
C ASN A 26 -34.41 -7.24 9.63
N GLY A 27 -34.36 -6.48 8.52
CA GLY A 27 -35.55 -5.93 7.86
C GLY A 27 -36.22 -4.77 8.60
N LEU A 28 -35.52 -4.11 9.53
CA LEU A 28 -36.03 -2.98 10.29
C LEU A 28 -35.90 -1.65 9.52
N LEU A 29 -34.97 -1.57 8.57
CA LEU A 29 -34.79 -0.41 7.70
C LEU A 29 -35.64 -0.58 6.43
N THR A 30 -36.75 0.15 6.38
CA THR A 30 -37.71 0.17 5.27
C THR A 30 -37.99 1.61 4.86
N ARG A 31 -38.70 1.81 3.74
CA ARG A 31 -39.17 3.15 3.32
C ARG A 31 -40.05 3.87 4.36
N LYS A 32 -40.66 3.14 5.29
CA LYS A 32 -41.50 3.70 6.37
C LYS A 32 -40.70 3.99 7.65
N THR A 33 -39.46 3.51 7.74
CA THR A 33 -38.61 3.64 8.92
C THR A 33 -38.18 5.09 9.07
N ARG A 34 -38.39 5.65 10.28
CA ARG A 34 -37.97 7.01 10.61
C ARG A 34 -36.69 6.95 11.43
N LEU A 35 -35.67 7.64 10.94
CA LEU A 35 -34.36 7.71 11.59
C LEU A 35 -34.32 8.91 12.52
N HIS A 36 -33.80 8.69 13.72
CA HIS A 36 -33.61 9.71 14.74
C HIS A 36 -32.20 9.56 15.30
N ILE A 37 -31.50 10.67 15.49
CA ILE A 37 -30.17 10.70 16.08
C ILE A 37 -30.19 11.58 17.33
N LYS A 38 -29.48 11.16 18.38
CA LYS A 38 -29.29 11.91 19.61
C LYS A 38 -27.84 11.69 20.06
N GLY A 39 -27.01 12.74 20.05
CA GLY A 39 -25.58 12.63 20.36
C GLY A 39 -24.77 13.90 20.03
N ASN A 40 -23.45 13.76 20.12
CA ASN A 40 -22.47 14.85 20.28
C ASN A 40 -21.80 15.28 18.95
N GLU A 41 -22.58 15.53 17.89
CA GLU A 41 -22.11 16.12 16.62
C GLU A 41 -21.18 15.27 15.72
N VAL A 42 -20.72 14.09 16.15
CA VAL A 42 -19.83 13.21 15.33
C VAL A 42 -20.55 12.69 14.06
N CYS A 43 -21.82 12.36 14.18
CA CYS A 43 -22.68 11.96 13.07
C CYS A 43 -23.97 12.79 13.11
N ASP A 44 -24.41 13.25 11.95
CA ASP A 44 -25.69 13.92 11.78
C ASP A 44 -26.71 13.00 11.10
N LEU A 45 -27.95 13.46 10.98
CA LEU A 45 -29.03 12.68 10.37
C LEU A 45 -28.79 12.43 8.88
N ALA A 46 -28.17 13.38 8.17
CA ALA A 46 -27.89 13.27 6.74
C ALA A 46 -26.87 12.16 6.46
N ARG A 47 -25.77 12.13 7.23
CA ARG A 47 -24.73 11.08 7.16
C ARG A 47 -25.29 9.71 7.53
N LEU A 48 -26.18 9.63 8.53
CA LEU A 48 -26.87 8.38 8.88
C LEU A 48 -27.78 7.90 7.73
N GLN A 49 -28.55 8.80 7.13
CA GLN A 49 -29.41 8.47 5.98
C GLN A 49 -28.59 8.01 4.78
N GLU A 50 -27.46 8.67 4.53
CA GLU A 50 -26.51 8.30 3.49
C GLU A 50 -25.98 6.88 3.72
N LEU A 51 -25.50 6.56 4.92
CA LEU A 51 -25.04 5.22 5.27
C LEU A 51 -26.13 4.15 5.10
N VAL A 52 -27.37 4.45 5.50
CA VAL A 52 -28.51 3.54 5.29
C VAL A 52 -28.76 3.31 3.79
N ASN A 53 -28.68 4.35 2.96
CA ASN A 53 -28.85 4.23 1.52
C ASN A 53 -27.71 3.43 0.87
N ASP A 54 -26.46 3.68 1.27
CA ASP A 54 -25.28 2.98 0.77
C ASP A 54 -25.33 1.48 1.11
N VAL A 55 -25.62 1.14 2.38
CA VAL A 55 -25.73 -0.26 2.82
C VAL A 55 -26.90 -0.97 2.12
N SER A 56 -28.07 -0.33 2.03
CA SER A 56 -29.26 -0.95 1.44
C SER A 56 -29.20 -1.09 -0.08
N SER A 57 -28.48 -0.20 -0.77
CA SER A 57 -28.27 -0.28 -2.22
C SER A 57 -27.22 -1.32 -2.60
N HIS A 58 -26.14 -1.45 -1.82
CA HIS A 58 -25.06 -2.40 -2.12
C HIS A 58 -25.38 -3.84 -1.70
N PHE A 59 -26.06 -4.02 -0.56
CA PHE A 59 -26.34 -5.36 -0.03
C PHE A 59 -27.81 -5.75 -0.21
N PRO A 60 -28.13 -6.71 -1.10
CA PRO A 60 -29.49 -7.19 -1.23
C PRO A 60 -29.97 -7.86 0.08
N LEU A 61 -31.16 -7.49 0.54
CA LEU A 61 -31.70 -8.03 1.80
C LEU A 61 -31.95 -9.55 1.71
N ARG A 62 -32.47 -10.02 0.57
CA ARG A 62 -32.75 -11.44 0.31
C ARG A 62 -31.82 -11.97 -0.77
N LEU A 63 -31.17 -13.08 -0.47
CA LEU A 63 -30.43 -13.89 -1.42
C LEU A 63 -30.97 -15.33 -1.40
N PRO A 64 -30.74 -16.11 -2.45
CA PRO A 64 -30.93 -17.56 -2.40
C PRO A 64 -30.19 -18.16 -1.21
N SER A 65 -30.77 -19.20 -0.60
CA SER A 65 -30.09 -19.98 0.44
C SER A 65 -28.79 -20.56 -0.14
N PRO A 66 -27.69 -20.62 0.65
CA PRO A 66 -26.45 -21.24 0.21
C PRO A 66 -26.68 -22.67 -0.26
N THR A 67 -26.05 -23.06 -1.37
CA THR A 67 -26.13 -24.44 -1.86
C THR A 67 -25.34 -25.36 -0.91
N PRO A 68 -25.67 -26.67 -0.83
CA PRO A 68 -24.86 -27.62 -0.06
C PRO A 68 -23.37 -27.56 -0.46
N LYS A 69 -23.08 -27.43 -1.77
CA LYS A 69 -21.71 -27.27 -2.27
C LYS A 69 -21.01 -26.06 -1.65
N ALA A 70 -21.67 -24.91 -1.56
CA ALA A 70 -21.10 -23.70 -0.95
C ALA A 70 -20.79 -23.91 0.54
N LEU A 71 -21.65 -24.64 1.27
CA LEU A 71 -21.44 -24.96 2.69
C LEU A 71 -20.29 -25.96 2.92
N TYR A 72 -19.97 -26.80 1.94
CA TYR A 72 -18.80 -27.70 1.98
C TYR A 72 -17.51 -27.04 1.44
N SER A 73 -17.60 -25.86 0.83
CA SER A 73 -16.46 -25.09 0.34
C SER A 73 -16.00 -24.06 1.37
N PRO A 74 -14.74 -23.57 1.28
CA PRO A 74 -14.30 -22.43 2.06
C PRO A 74 -15.25 -21.24 1.94
N CYS A 75 -15.39 -20.51 3.05
CA CYS A 75 -16.17 -19.28 3.09
C CYS A 75 -15.44 -18.18 2.28
N GLU A 76 -16.02 -17.79 1.15
CA GLU A 76 -15.49 -16.77 0.25
C GLU A 76 -16.29 -15.47 0.41
N ILE A 77 -15.61 -14.32 0.38
CA ILE A 77 -16.29 -13.01 0.42
C ILE A 77 -16.96 -12.74 -0.93
N ARG A 78 -18.25 -12.40 -0.91
CA ARG A 78 -19.07 -12.16 -2.12
C ARG A 78 -19.39 -10.69 -2.32
N HIS A 79 -19.78 -10.01 -1.24
CA HIS A 79 -20.03 -8.58 -1.24
C HIS A 79 -19.16 -7.92 -0.18
N LEU A 80 -18.41 -6.89 -0.55
CA LEU A 80 -17.56 -6.12 0.34
C LEU A 80 -17.89 -4.63 0.19
N ALA A 81 -18.12 -3.98 1.33
CA ALA A 81 -18.15 -2.54 1.46
C ALA A 81 -17.04 -2.10 2.42
N ILE A 82 -16.28 -1.10 2.00
CA ILE A 82 -15.24 -0.44 2.79
C ILE A 82 -15.70 0.98 3.04
N ILE A 83 -16.02 1.29 4.29
CA ILE A 83 -16.59 2.56 4.72
C ILE A 83 -15.47 3.36 5.38
N VAL A 84 -15.08 4.44 4.73
CA VAL A 84 -13.93 5.26 5.07
C VAL A 84 -14.41 6.52 5.80
N ASN A 85 -13.78 6.81 6.94
CA ASN A 85 -13.96 8.05 7.69
C ASN A 85 -15.40 8.33 8.16
N LEU A 86 -16.17 7.28 8.47
CA LEU A 86 -17.53 7.43 9.01
C LEU A 86 -17.52 8.01 10.43
N GLU A 87 -16.66 7.48 11.30
CA GLU A 87 -16.60 7.88 12.72
C GLU A 87 -15.50 8.90 12.99
N HIS A 88 -14.36 8.76 12.31
CA HIS A 88 -13.24 9.69 12.43
C HIS A 88 -12.76 10.15 11.06
N ASP A 89 -12.96 11.43 10.78
CA ASP A 89 -12.57 12.12 9.55
C ASP A 89 -11.46 13.14 9.81
N PRO A 90 -10.19 12.82 9.47
CA PRO A 90 -9.08 13.75 9.62
C PRO A 90 -9.26 15.03 8.80
N THR A 91 -10.01 14.96 7.69
CA THR A 91 -10.19 16.12 6.80
C THR A 91 -11.06 17.21 7.40
N ALA A 92 -11.82 16.93 8.47
CA ALA A 92 -12.59 17.92 9.20
C ALA A 92 -11.71 19.06 9.77
N ALA A 93 -10.42 18.79 10.02
CA ALA A 93 -9.45 19.80 10.46
C ALA A 93 -9.17 20.89 9.41
N PHE A 94 -9.47 20.64 8.13
CA PHE A 94 -9.28 21.62 7.04
C PHE A 94 -10.36 22.70 7.03
N ARG A 95 -11.40 22.56 7.86
CA ARG A 95 -12.45 23.56 8.01
C ARG A 95 -11.83 24.92 8.37
N ASN A 96 -12.08 25.92 7.53
CA ASN A 96 -11.58 27.29 7.66
C ASN A 96 -10.06 27.47 7.43
N GLN A 97 -9.35 26.48 6.86
CA GLN A 97 -7.95 26.63 6.46
C GLN A 97 -7.85 26.80 4.93
N VAL A 98 -7.07 27.78 4.48
CA VAL A 98 -6.67 27.86 3.07
C VAL A 98 -5.56 26.83 2.86
N VAL A 99 -5.94 25.60 2.52
CA VAL A 99 -4.98 24.55 2.18
C VAL A 99 -4.59 24.72 0.72
N HIS A 100 -3.36 25.16 0.47
CA HIS A 100 -2.80 25.19 -0.88
C HIS A 100 -2.45 23.78 -1.32
N PHE A 101 -3.26 23.20 -2.22
CA PHE A 101 -3.02 21.86 -2.76
C PHE A 101 -2.06 21.93 -3.94
N ASP A 102 -0.90 21.27 -3.84
CA ASP A 102 -0.15 20.88 -5.03
C ASP A 102 -0.78 19.60 -5.59
N PHE A 103 -1.56 19.74 -6.66
CA PHE A 103 -2.26 18.60 -7.28
C PHE A 103 -1.34 17.47 -7.71
N ARG A 104 -0.05 17.74 -7.94
CA ARG A 104 0.96 16.73 -8.33
C ARG A 104 1.50 15.92 -7.14
N LYS A 105 1.26 16.38 -5.90
CA LYS A 105 1.75 15.74 -4.65
C LYS A 105 0.64 15.28 -3.72
N LEU A 106 -0.57 15.08 -4.24
CA LEU A 106 -1.74 14.64 -3.48
C LEU A 106 -1.70 13.13 -3.20
N ASP A 107 -0.99 12.74 -2.14
CA ASP A 107 -1.09 11.41 -1.52
C ASP A 107 -2.04 11.47 -0.32
N VAL A 108 -3.16 10.75 -0.38
CA VAL A 108 -4.14 10.71 0.72
C VAL A 108 -3.68 9.86 1.90
N PHE A 109 -2.71 8.97 1.69
CA PHE A 109 -2.15 8.12 2.73
C PHE A 109 -1.01 8.82 3.49
N SER A 110 -0.34 9.79 2.86
CA SER A 110 0.74 10.61 3.46
C SER A 110 0.64 12.06 2.98
N PHE A 111 -0.33 12.79 3.49
CA PHE A 111 -0.76 14.09 2.99
C PHE A 111 0.05 15.27 3.55
N GLY A 112 0.49 16.15 2.65
CA GLY A 112 1.13 17.42 2.99
C GLY A 112 2.51 17.29 3.64
N GLN A 113 3.05 18.41 4.14
CA GLN A 113 4.37 18.43 4.79
C GLN A 113 4.41 17.60 6.07
N GLN A 114 3.29 17.55 6.80
CA GLN A 114 3.16 16.75 8.02
C GLN A 114 2.95 15.26 7.73
N GLN A 115 2.87 14.86 6.45
CA GLN A 115 2.72 13.47 6.01
C GLN A 115 1.54 12.75 6.68
N GLN A 116 0.44 13.45 6.99
CA GLN A 116 -0.68 12.89 7.74
C GLN A 116 -1.50 11.91 6.90
N CYS A 117 -1.96 10.80 7.50
CA CYS A 117 -2.92 9.93 6.82
C CYS A 117 -4.31 10.56 6.87
N LEU A 118 -4.95 10.74 5.71
CA LEU A 118 -6.32 11.25 5.64
C LEU A 118 -7.38 10.19 5.91
N ILE A 119 -6.96 8.96 6.22
CA ILE A 119 -7.85 7.86 6.61
C ILE A 119 -7.76 7.71 8.12
N GLY A 120 -8.76 8.20 8.82
CA GLY A 120 -8.85 8.13 10.28
C GLY A 120 -9.64 6.93 10.80
N SER A 121 -10.54 6.38 9.98
CA SER A 121 -11.29 5.16 10.33
C SER A 121 -11.67 4.35 9.09
N ILE A 122 -11.73 3.04 9.27
CA ILE A 122 -12.20 2.05 8.28
C ILE A 122 -13.18 1.12 8.95
N ASP A 123 -14.38 1.04 8.40
CA ASP A 123 -15.33 -0.03 8.69
C ASP A 123 -15.42 -0.99 7.51
N LEU A 124 -15.28 -2.28 7.77
CA LEU A 124 -15.51 -3.32 6.77
C LEU A 124 -16.88 -3.95 7.03
N LEU A 125 -17.73 -3.97 6.01
CA LEU A 125 -18.96 -4.74 6.01
C LEU A 125 -18.88 -5.73 4.85
N TYR A 126 -19.02 -7.02 5.13
CA TYR A 126 -19.03 -8.02 4.07
C TYR A 126 -20.04 -9.13 4.30
N ARG A 127 -20.48 -9.74 3.19
CA ARG A 127 -21.26 -10.97 3.15
C ARG A 127 -20.48 -12.05 2.43
N ASN A 128 -20.46 -13.26 2.98
CA ASN A 128 -19.75 -14.41 2.42
C ASN A 128 -20.68 -15.38 1.65
N SER A 129 -20.08 -16.44 1.08
CA SER A 129 -20.76 -17.52 0.35
C SER A 129 -21.74 -18.34 1.20
N TRP A 130 -21.67 -18.24 2.53
CA TRP A 130 -22.60 -18.86 3.47
C TRP A 130 -23.74 -17.91 3.89
N ASN A 131 -23.83 -16.73 3.26
CA ASN A 131 -24.72 -15.63 3.64
C ASN A 131 -24.47 -15.07 5.06
N GLU A 132 -23.34 -15.36 5.70
CA GLU A 132 -23.00 -14.68 6.94
C GLU A 132 -22.59 -13.24 6.64
N VAL A 133 -23.07 -12.32 7.48
CA VAL A 133 -22.70 -10.91 7.46
C VAL A 133 -21.76 -10.62 8.61
N ARG A 134 -20.67 -9.91 8.32
CA ARG A 134 -19.68 -9.52 9.33
C ARG A 134 -19.35 -8.04 9.19
N THR A 135 -19.13 -7.41 10.33
CA THR A 135 -18.70 -6.02 10.44
C THR A 135 -17.43 -5.94 11.28
N LEU A 136 -16.46 -5.14 10.84
CA LEU A 136 -15.21 -4.88 11.55
C LEU A 136 -14.96 -3.37 11.53
N HIS A 137 -14.33 -2.85 12.58
CA HIS A 137 -14.00 -1.43 12.71
C HIS A 137 -12.53 -1.28 13.06
N PHE A 138 -11.87 -0.31 12.43
CA PHE A 138 -10.48 0.08 12.66
C PHE A 138 -10.40 1.61 12.72
N SER A 139 -9.56 2.12 13.62
CA SER A 139 -9.41 3.57 13.85
C SER A 139 -7.95 3.93 14.10
N GLY A 140 -7.56 5.15 13.74
CA GLY A 140 -6.21 5.66 13.90
C GLY A 140 -5.38 5.54 12.62
N GLU A 141 -4.11 5.92 12.70
CA GLU A 141 -3.22 6.08 11.53
C GLU A 141 -2.99 4.77 10.76
N GLN A 142 -3.09 3.62 11.42
CA GLN A 142 -2.90 2.29 10.82
C GLN A 142 -4.21 1.64 10.36
N ALA A 143 -5.37 2.30 10.50
CA ALA A 143 -6.68 1.70 10.24
C ALA A 143 -6.80 1.08 8.85
N MET A 144 -6.22 1.73 7.84
CA MET A 144 -6.24 1.22 6.47
C MET A 144 -5.38 -0.04 6.29
N ILE A 145 -4.19 -0.08 6.89
CA ILE A 145 -3.30 -1.24 6.84
C ILE A 145 -3.91 -2.42 7.60
N GLU A 146 -4.44 -2.19 8.79
CA GLU A 146 -5.10 -3.23 9.60
C GLU A 146 -6.36 -3.77 8.89
N GLY A 147 -7.15 -2.87 8.29
CA GLY A 147 -8.30 -3.22 7.48
C GLY A 147 -7.92 -4.10 6.28
N LEU A 148 -6.91 -3.70 5.51
CA LEU A 148 -6.38 -4.48 4.38
C LEU A 148 -5.88 -5.86 4.83
N LYS A 149 -4.99 -5.91 5.83
CA LYS A 149 -4.47 -7.16 6.38
C LYS A 149 -5.59 -8.11 6.77
N THR A 150 -6.61 -7.58 7.46
CA THR A 150 -7.74 -8.38 7.94
C THR A 150 -8.60 -8.91 6.81
N ILE A 151 -8.94 -8.09 5.82
CA ILE A 151 -9.84 -8.52 4.73
C ILE A 151 -9.12 -9.45 3.75
N LEU A 152 -7.86 -9.16 3.41
CA LEU A 152 -7.06 -9.97 2.50
C LEU A 152 -6.68 -11.31 3.14
N GLY A 153 -6.48 -11.33 4.46
CA GLY A 153 -6.27 -12.57 5.22
C GLY A 153 -7.49 -13.50 5.24
N LYS A 154 -8.69 -13.00 4.89
CA LYS A 154 -9.92 -13.80 4.75
C LYS A 154 -10.13 -14.35 3.35
N MET A 155 -9.29 -13.96 2.39
CA MET A 155 -9.31 -14.47 1.02
C MET A 155 -8.20 -15.52 0.90
N HIS A 156 -8.48 -16.68 0.28
CA HIS A 156 -7.44 -17.67 -0.06
C HIS A 156 -6.99 -17.50 -1.52
N GLN A 157 -5.80 -18.00 -1.88
CA GLN A 157 -5.14 -17.75 -3.19
C GLN A 157 -5.86 -18.32 -4.41
N ASP A 158 -6.92 -19.09 -4.20
CA ASP A 158 -7.72 -19.71 -5.26
C ASP A 158 -9.21 -19.34 -5.11
N ALA A 159 -9.51 -18.37 -4.25
CA ALA A 159 -10.89 -17.91 -4.06
C ALA A 159 -11.35 -17.15 -5.29
N ALA A 160 -12.64 -17.23 -5.59
CA ALA A 160 -13.24 -16.28 -6.51
C ALA A 160 -13.08 -14.85 -5.96
N PRO A 161 -12.80 -13.85 -6.83
CA PRO A 161 -12.88 -12.45 -6.40
C PRO A 161 -14.29 -12.13 -5.92
N PRO A 162 -14.45 -11.18 -4.98
CA PRO A 162 -15.78 -10.74 -4.58
C PRO A 162 -16.59 -10.27 -5.79
N ASP A 163 -17.87 -10.62 -5.83
CA ASP A 163 -18.79 -10.22 -6.89
C ASP A 163 -18.91 -8.69 -6.93
N THR A 164 -18.88 -8.04 -5.75
CA THR A 164 -18.86 -6.58 -5.63
C THR A 164 -17.92 -6.09 -4.52
N VAL A 165 -17.13 -5.06 -4.83
CA VAL A 165 -16.28 -4.33 -3.87
C VAL A 165 -16.54 -2.83 -4.02
N GLU A 166 -17.10 -2.21 -3.00
CA GLU A 166 -17.45 -0.79 -3.03
C GLU A 166 -16.77 -0.03 -1.88
N VAL A 167 -16.26 1.16 -2.18
CA VAL A 167 -15.69 2.09 -1.21
C VAL A 167 -16.62 3.29 -1.02
N PHE A 168 -17.17 3.43 0.18
CA PHE A 168 -17.91 4.60 0.61
C PHE A 168 -16.99 5.49 1.46
N CYS A 169 -17.00 6.80 1.22
CA CYS A 169 -16.15 7.73 1.98
C CYS A 169 -17.03 8.83 2.56
N TYR A 170 -16.91 9.10 3.86
CA TYR A 170 -17.73 10.07 4.59
C TYR A 170 -16.96 11.33 5.02
N SER A 171 -15.78 11.54 4.43
CA SER A 171 -14.96 12.73 4.66
C SER A 171 -15.64 14.01 4.19
N GLN A 172 -15.47 15.08 4.97
CA GLN A 172 -15.97 16.42 4.66
C GLN A 172 -15.25 17.03 3.45
N HIS A 173 -13.94 16.78 3.33
CA HIS A 173 -13.12 17.29 2.23
C HIS A 173 -12.39 16.16 1.51
N LEU A 174 -12.02 16.38 0.25
CA LEU A 174 -11.28 15.42 -0.60
C LEU A 174 -11.97 14.04 -0.77
N ARG A 175 -13.26 13.94 -0.46
CA ARG A 175 -14.06 12.70 -0.48
C ARG A 175 -13.86 11.86 -1.76
N GLY A 176 -13.98 12.50 -2.93
CA GLY A 176 -13.83 11.81 -4.21
C GLY A 176 -12.42 11.26 -4.45
N LEU A 177 -11.39 12.01 -4.04
CA LEU A 177 -10.00 11.59 -4.16
C LEU A 177 -9.69 10.42 -3.21
N ILE A 178 -10.08 10.54 -1.93
CA ILE A 178 -9.89 9.49 -0.92
C ILE A 178 -10.55 8.20 -1.38
N ARG A 179 -11.83 8.26 -1.79
CA ARG A 179 -12.57 7.10 -2.32
C ARG A 179 -11.81 6.45 -3.48
N THR A 180 -11.38 7.22 -4.46
CA THR A 180 -10.69 6.70 -5.66
C THR A 180 -9.37 6.03 -5.30
N ARG A 181 -8.56 6.64 -4.44
CA ARG A 181 -7.26 6.11 -4.03
C ARG A 181 -7.40 4.84 -3.18
N VAL A 182 -8.36 4.81 -2.26
CA VAL A 182 -8.66 3.61 -1.46
C VAL A 182 -9.17 2.49 -2.35
N GLN A 183 -10.07 2.77 -3.30
CA GLN A 183 -10.56 1.78 -4.26
C GLN A 183 -9.42 1.19 -5.09
N GLN A 184 -8.52 2.03 -5.62
CA GLN A 184 -7.34 1.58 -6.38
C GLN A 184 -6.47 0.65 -5.53
N LEU A 185 -6.11 1.07 -4.32
CA LEU A 185 -5.28 0.27 -3.41
C LEU A 185 -5.93 -1.08 -3.08
N VAL A 186 -7.23 -1.09 -2.78
CA VAL A 186 -7.96 -2.32 -2.45
C VAL A 186 -8.01 -3.26 -3.65
N SER A 187 -8.34 -2.76 -4.85
CA SER A 187 -8.38 -3.57 -6.07
C SER A 187 -7.02 -4.20 -6.37
N GLU A 188 -5.94 -3.40 -6.32
CA GLU A 188 -4.57 -3.91 -6.51
C GLU A 188 -4.21 -4.99 -5.49
N CYS A 189 -4.53 -4.78 -4.21
CA CYS A 189 -4.24 -5.77 -3.17
C CYS A 189 -5.07 -7.06 -3.30
N ILE A 190 -6.34 -6.97 -3.72
CA ILE A 190 -7.17 -8.16 -3.96
C ILE A 190 -6.61 -8.95 -5.15
N GLU A 191 -6.23 -8.28 -6.23
CA GLU A 191 -5.60 -8.91 -7.39
C GLU A 191 -4.29 -9.63 -7.02
N LEU A 192 -3.42 -8.97 -6.25
CA LEU A 192 -2.19 -9.57 -5.73
C LEU A 192 -2.46 -10.76 -4.80
N ARG A 193 -3.55 -10.71 -4.02
CA ARG A 193 -3.92 -11.78 -3.07
C ARG A 193 -4.44 -13.03 -3.77
N LEU A 194 -5.21 -12.86 -4.84
CA LEU A 194 -5.91 -13.92 -5.56
C LEU A 194 -5.10 -14.45 -6.76
N SER A 195 -3.95 -13.86 -7.07
CA SER A 195 -3.09 -14.34 -8.16
C SER A 195 -2.53 -15.74 -7.86
N SER A 196 -2.96 -16.69 -8.69
CA SER A 196 -2.66 -18.13 -8.58
C SER A 196 -1.38 -18.55 -9.32
N THR A 197 -0.80 -17.67 -10.14
CA THR A 197 0.42 -17.96 -10.90
C THR A 197 1.62 -18.02 -9.97
N ARG A 198 2.08 -19.24 -9.67
CA ARG A 198 3.27 -19.52 -8.84
C ARG A 198 4.58 -18.88 -9.38
N GLN A 199 4.56 -18.36 -10.60
CA GLN A 199 5.70 -17.83 -11.32
C GLN A 199 5.73 -16.30 -11.40
N GLU A 200 4.79 -15.57 -10.77
CA GLU A 200 4.81 -14.11 -10.73
C GLU A 200 5.66 -13.61 -9.53
N PRO A 201 6.87 -13.07 -9.76
CA PRO A 201 7.67 -12.43 -8.72
C PRO A 201 7.03 -11.11 -8.29
N GLY A 202 6.04 -11.16 -7.39
CA GLY A 202 5.20 -9.97 -7.15
C GLY A 202 4.33 -9.96 -5.90
N ARG A 203 4.46 -10.92 -4.98
CA ARG A 203 3.61 -11.02 -3.77
C ARG A 203 3.98 -10.03 -2.67
N PHE A 204 4.37 -8.83 -3.06
CA PHE A 204 4.77 -7.75 -2.19
C PHE A 204 4.18 -6.43 -2.70
N LYS A 205 3.61 -5.65 -1.79
CA LYS A 205 3.19 -4.27 -2.06
C LYS A 205 3.77 -3.35 -0.99
N ALA A 206 4.58 -2.39 -1.41
CA ALA A 206 4.98 -1.28 -0.57
C ALA A 206 3.88 -0.22 -0.52
N LEU A 207 3.55 0.26 0.67
CA LEU A 207 2.55 1.29 0.92
C LEU A 207 3.15 2.34 1.87
N ARG A 208 3.05 3.62 1.51
CA ARG A 208 3.44 4.72 2.39
C ARG A 208 2.20 5.25 3.11
N MET A 209 2.25 5.35 4.44
CA MET A 209 1.13 5.78 5.27
C MET A 209 1.63 6.56 6.48
N ALA A 210 1.05 7.73 6.73
CA ALA A 210 1.48 8.62 7.81
C ALA A 210 3.00 8.95 7.77
N GLY A 211 3.58 9.01 6.57
CA GLY A 211 5.03 9.20 6.37
C GLY A 211 5.87 7.93 6.54
N GLU A 212 5.32 6.87 7.12
CA GLU A 212 5.98 5.57 7.31
C GLU A 212 5.79 4.66 6.10
N THR A 213 6.69 3.70 5.92
CA THR A 213 6.62 2.71 4.83
C THR A 213 6.31 1.34 5.37
N TRP A 214 5.34 0.69 4.74
CA TRP A 214 4.84 -0.62 5.12
C TRP A 214 4.92 -1.58 3.94
N GLY A 215 5.38 -2.80 4.19
CA GLY A 215 5.36 -3.92 3.27
C GLY A 215 4.19 -4.84 3.55
N LEU A 216 3.31 -5.04 2.56
CA LEU A 216 2.29 -6.09 2.57
C LEU A 216 2.84 -7.30 1.82
N PHE A 217 2.90 -8.44 2.49
CA PHE A 217 3.39 -9.70 1.93
C PHE A 217 2.24 -10.68 1.76
N PHE A 218 2.02 -11.12 0.52
CA PHE A 218 0.90 -11.97 0.14
C PHE A 218 1.31 -13.45 0.18
N GLU A 219 1.46 -13.97 1.40
CA GLU A 219 1.81 -15.37 1.65
C GLU A 219 0.70 -16.34 1.22
N ARG A 220 1.03 -17.63 1.17
CA ARG A 220 0.06 -18.67 0.76
C ARG A 220 -1.20 -18.69 1.63
N MET A 221 -1.01 -18.63 2.94
CA MET A 221 -2.10 -18.78 3.92
C MET A 221 -2.54 -17.47 4.58
N SER A 222 -1.81 -16.38 4.36
CA SER A 222 -1.98 -15.13 5.12
C SER A 222 -1.52 -13.91 4.33
N VAL A 223 -1.86 -12.74 4.86
CA VAL A 223 -1.17 -11.50 4.53
C VAL A 223 -0.45 -11.01 5.77
N SER A 224 0.87 -10.89 5.68
CA SER A 224 1.69 -10.29 6.73
C SER A 224 2.00 -8.84 6.37
N VAL A 225 2.22 -8.04 7.41
CA VAL A 225 2.48 -6.61 7.31
C VAL A 225 3.70 -6.32 8.16
N GLN A 226 4.69 -5.64 7.58
CA GLN A 226 5.89 -5.22 8.28
C GLN A 226 6.18 -3.76 7.99
N LYS A 227 6.58 -3.00 9.01
CA LYS A 227 7.14 -1.68 8.82
C LYS A 227 8.55 -1.82 8.22
N LEU A 228 8.87 -1.01 7.24
CA LEU A 228 10.17 -1.01 6.55
C LEU A 228 10.90 0.27 6.95
N GLU A 229 11.74 0.18 7.98
CA GLU A 229 12.34 1.34 8.64
C GLU A 229 13.56 1.87 7.90
N ASN A 230 14.25 1.01 7.16
CA ASN A 230 15.44 1.36 6.39
C ASN A 230 15.44 0.67 5.01
N ALA A 231 16.34 1.14 4.15
CA ALA A 231 16.49 0.63 2.79
C ALA A 231 16.80 -0.87 2.79
N VAL A 232 17.62 -1.31 3.74
CA VAL A 232 18.07 -2.69 3.91
C VAL A 232 16.89 -3.63 4.17
N GLU A 233 16.00 -3.30 5.11
CA GLU A 233 14.77 -4.04 5.37
C GLU A 233 13.83 -4.08 4.17
N PHE A 234 13.73 -2.97 3.44
CA PHE A 234 12.96 -2.91 2.20
C PHE A 234 13.54 -3.84 1.13
N TYR A 235 14.87 -3.90 1.00
CA TYR A 235 15.53 -4.76 0.04
C TYR A 235 15.44 -6.24 0.44
N GLY A 236 15.65 -6.57 1.71
CA GLY A 236 15.43 -7.92 2.22
C GLY A 236 13.99 -8.38 2.03
N ALA A 237 13.02 -7.48 2.15
CA ALA A 237 11.61 -7.76 1.88
C ALA A 237 11.34 -8.07 0.39
N ILE A 238 11.86 -7.24 -0.52
CA ILE A 238 11.67 -7.43 -1.97
C ILE A 238 12.45 -8.65 -2.46
N SER A 239 13.70 -8.81 -2.07
CA SER A 239 14.54 -9.92 -2.51
C SER A 239 13.95 -11.26 -2.11
N ASN A 240 13.48 -11.40 -0.86
CA ASN A 240 12.82 -12.65 -0.41
C ASN A 240 11.51 -12.97 -1.13
N ASN A 241 10.79 -11.98 -1.67
CA ASN A 241 9.46 -12.18 -2.25
C ASN A 241 9.44 -12.15 -3.79
N LYS A 242 10.38 -11.45 -4.42
CA LYS A 242 10.51 -11.32 -5.88
C LYS A 242 11.67 -12.12 -6.46
N LEU A 243 12.66 -12.46 -5.65
CA LEU A 243 13.77 -13.31 -6.07
C LEU A 243 13.63 -14.65 -5.36
N HIS A 244 13.70 -15.74 -6.13
CA HIS A 244 13.81 -17.07 -5.53
C HIS A 244 15.28 -17.28 -5.14
N GLY A 245 15.68 -16.77 -3.97
CA GLY A 245 17.04 -16.89 -3.46
C GLY A 245 17.05 -17.12 -1.95
N LEU A 246 18.09 -17.81 -1.47
CA LEU A 246 18.28 -18.00 -0.03
C LEU A 246 18.81 -16.70 0.58
N SER A 247 17.97 -16.01 1.36
CA SER A 247 18.40 -14.90 2.21
C SER A 247 19.17 -15.45 3.41
N ILE A 248 20.48 -15.59 3.28
CA ILE A 248 21.33 -15.73 4.45
C ILE A 248 21.62 -14.31 4.93
N LYS A 249 20.97 -13.89 6.03
CA LYS A 249 21.48 -12.75 6.81
C LYS A 249 22.81 -13.21 7.39
N VAL A 250 23.88 -13.03 6.64
CA VAL A 250 25.20 -13.40 7.11
C VAL A 250 25.57 -12.36 8.16
N GLU A 251 25.63 -12.79 9.41
CA GLU A 251 26.42 -12.06 10.40
C GLU A 251 27.78 -11.76 9.77
N THR A 252 28.27 -10.54 9.97
CA THR A 252 29.33 -9.82 9.26
C THR A 252 30.68 -10.55 9.07
N ASN A 253 30.81 -11.81 9.48
CA ASN A 253 32.04 -12.57 9.61
C ASN A 253 32.16 -13.85 8.75
N GLN A 254 31.19 -14.24 7.90
CA GLN A 254 31.28 -15.58 7.26
C GLN A 254 31.07 -15.71 5.74
N THR A 255 30.93 -14.63 4.97
CA THR A 255 31.01 -14.74 3.50
C THR A 255 31.88 -13.63 2.90
N PRO A 256 32.94 -13.96 2.13
CA PRO A 256 33.83 -12.95 1.59
C PRO A 256 33.12 -12.17 0.47
N LEU A 257 32.99 -10.86 0.66
CA LEU A 257 32.62 -9.91 -0.39
C LEU A 257 33.68 -9.99 -1.51
N PRO A 258 33.30 -9.98 -2.81
CA PRO A 258 34.27 -9.93 -3.89
C PRO A 258 35.21 -8.72 -3.70
N PRO A 259 36.55 -8.89 -3.73
CA PRO A 259 37.49 -7.81 -3.42
C PRO A 259 37.31 -6.57 -4.31
N VAL A 260 36.78 -6.76 -5.52
CA VAL A 260 36.49 -5.67 -6.46
C VAL A 260 35.45 -4.69 -5.92
N VAL A 261 34.54 -5.13 -5.06
CA VAL A 261 33.48 -4.27 -4.47
C VAL A 261 34.09 -3.25 -3.52
N ASN A 262 35.13 -3.64 -2.75
CA ASN A 262 35.82 -2.72 -1.82
C ASN A 262 36.42 -1.50 -2.53
N GLY A 263 36.86 -1.65 -3.78
CA GLY A 263 37.42 -0.53 -4.56
C GLY A 263 36.38 0.46 -5.09
N TYR A 264 35.10 0.10 -5.03
CA TYR A 264 33.98 0.91 -5.53
C TYR A 264 33.03 1.37 -4.40
N ALA A 265 33.21 0.87 -3.18
CA ALA A 265 32.44 1.25 -2.00
C ALA A 265 32.58 2.76 -1.74
N SER A 266 31.46 3.45 -1.64
CA SER A 266 31.38 4.89 -1.42
C SER A 266 30.44 5.17 -0.26
N GLU A 267 30.99 5.72 0.82
CA GLU A 267 30.19 6.13 1.98
C GLU A 267 29.17 7.21 1.57
N GLY A 268 27.98 7.15 2.16
CA GLY A 268 26.91 8.11 1.91
C GLY A 268 26.03 7.76 0.71
N ILE A 269 26.22 6.62 0.03
CA ILE A 269 25.31 6.14 -1.01
C ILE A 269 25.00 4.66 -0.83
N ILE A 270 23.81 4.22 -1.26
CA ILE A 270 23.48 2.80 -1.34
C ILE A 270 23.95 2.27 -2.68
N GLN A 271 24.63 1.13 -2.67
CA GLN A 271 25.20 0.53 -3.87
C GLN A 271 24.82 -0.94 -3.99
N PHE A 272 24.33 -1.31 -5.17
CA PHE A 272 23.98 -2.67 -5.55
C PHE A 272 25.02 -3.23 -6.50
N PHE A 273 25.53 -4.42 -6.21
CA PHE A 273 26.45 -5.13 -7.08
C PHE A 273 25.84 -6.48 -7.45
N PHE A 274 25.62 -6.69 -8.74
CA PHE A 274 25.09 -7.94 -9.28
C PHE A 274 26.21 -8.80 -9.85
N GLU A 275 26.31 -10.05 -9.41
CA GLU A 275 27.27 -11.03 -9.95
C GLU A 275 26.51 -12.20 -10.57
N ASN A 276 26.77 -12.53 -11.83
CA ASN A 276 26.16 -13.73 -12.44
C ASN A 276 26.79 -14.99 -11.85
N THR A 277 25.96 -15.96 -11.49
CA THR A 277 26.45 -17.31 -11.16
C THR A 277 26.94 -18.01 -12.43
N THR A 278 27.88 -18.96 -12.27
CA THR A 278 28.47 -19.73 -13.38
C THR A 278 27.46 -20.52 -14.19
N ASP A 279 26.31 -20.81 -13.61
CA ASP A 279 25.29 -21.65 -14.21
C ASP A 279 24.29 -20.84 -15.08
N GLU A 280 24.48 -19.52 -15.18
CA GLU A 280 23.64 -18.51 -15.87
C GLU A 280 22.14 -18.49 -15.48
N ARG A 281 21.70 -19.37 -14.57
CA ARG A 281 20.31 -19.43 -14.10
C ARG A 281 19.99 -18.46 -12.97
N GLY A 282 21.00 -17.89 -12.33
CA GLY A 282 20.82 -16.97 -11.22
C GLY A 282 21.98 -16.01 -11.02
N PHE A 283 21.87 -15.17 -10.00
CA PHE A 283 22.86 -14.14 -9.68
C PHE A 283 22.98 -13.93 -8.17
N ASN A 284 24.11 -13.42 -7.72
CA ASN A 284 24.31 -12.92 -6.38
C ASN A 284 24.08 -11.40 -6.35
N ILE A 285 23.61 -10.89 -5.22
CA ILE A 285 23.47 -9.46 -4.97
C ILE A 285 24.29 -9.12 -3.73
N TYR A 286 25.15 -8.13 -3.86
CA TYR A 286 25.83 -7.50 -2.73
C TYR A 286 25.29 -6.08 -2.59
N ILE A 287 24.75 -5.77 -1.42
CA ILE A 287 24.18 -4.46 -1.11
C ILE A 287 25.07 -3.81 -0.07
N LEU A 288 25.55 -2.61 -0.38
CA LEU A 288 26.25 -1.75 0.56
C LEU A 288 25.31 -0.63 0.97
N ASP A 289 25.09 -0.47 2.28
CA ASP A 289 24.32 0.65 2.83
C ASP A 289 25.15 1.95 2.88
N GLU A 290 24.57 3.05 3.34
CA GLU A 290 25.23 4.36 3.41
C GLU A 290 26.48 4.37 4.31
N THR A 291 26.61 3.40 5.22
CA THR A 291 27.77 3.20 6.10
C THR A 291 28.69 2.08 5.62
N ASN A 292 28.51 1.61 4.39
CA ASN A 292 29.20 0.47 3.79
C ASN A 292 29.02 -0.85 4.54
N ARG A 293 27.92 -1.02 5.30
CA ARG A 293 27.55 -2.35 5.81
C ARG A 293 27.06 -3.21 4.66
N VAL A 294 27.51 -4.46 4.67
CA VAL A 294 27.28 -5.40 3.58
C VAL A 294 26.12 -6.33 3.92
N GLU A 295 25.19 -6.46 2.98
CA GLU A 295 24.28 -7.61 2.90
C GLU A 295 24.50 -8.39 1.61
N VAL A 296 24.39 -9.72 1.70
CA VAL A 296 24.64 -10.63 0.58
C VAL A 296 23.45 -11.54 0.36
N TYR A 297 22.99 -11.63 -0.89
CA TYR A 297 21.96 -12.54 -1.35
C TYR A 297 22.57 -13.46 -2.40
N HIS A 298 22.48 -14.77 -2.18
CA HIS A 298 23.07 -15.76 -3.08
C HIS A 298 22.01 -16.52 -3.86
N HIS A 299 22.40 -16.98 -5.06
CA HIS A 299 21.56 -17.83 -5.92
C HIS A 299 20.16 -17.23 -6.15
N CYS A 300 20.07 -15.93 -6.38
CA CYS A 300 18.83 -15.27 -6.71
C CYS A 300 18.40 -15.63 -8.14
N GLU A 301 17.17 -16.08 -8.30
CA GLU A 301 16.50 -16.21 -9.59
C GLU A 301 15.47 -15.09 -9.77
N GLY A 302 15.39 -14.49 -10.97
CA GLY A 302 14.48 -13.39 -11.29
C GLY A 302 15.09 -12.36 -12.26
N SER A 303 14.40 -11.24 -12.49
CA SER A 303 14.94 -10.13 -13.32
C SER A 303 15.62 -9.07 -12.46
N LYS A 304 16.91 -8.81 -12.77
CA LYS A 304 17.65 -7.68 -12.19
C LYS A 304 17.00 -6.36 -12.55
N GLU A 305 16.49 -6.22 -13.77
CA GLU A 305 15.86 -5.02 -14.28
C GLU A 305 14.58 -4.67 -13.52
N GLU A 306 13.77 -5.68 -13.18
CA GLU A 306 12.57 -5.48 -12.35
C GLU A 306 12.93 -5.01 -10.94
N LEU A 307 13.92 -5.65 -10.31
CA LEU A 307 14.43 -5.21 -9.01
C LEU A 307 14.91 -3.77 -9.07
N VAL A 308 15.77 -3.43 -10.03
CA VAL A 308 16.31 -2.08 -10.20
C VAL A 308 15.19 -1.07 -10.42
N ARG A 309 14.17 -1.42 -11.20
CA ARG A 309 13.00 -0.56 -11.44
C ARG A 309 12.19 -0.33 -10.17
N ASP A 310 11.96 -1.37 -9.38
CA ASP A 310 11.21 -1.26 -8.12
C ASP A 310 11.97 -0.44 -7.07
N VAL A 311 13.28 -0.65 -6.97
CA VAL A 311 14.16 0.14 -6.09
C VAL A 311 14.19 1.59 -6.54
N SER A 312 14.38 1.84 -7.84
CA SER A 312 14.40 3.20 -8.38
C SER A 312 13.06 3.90 -8.15
N ARG A 313 11.94 3.21 -8.40
CA ARG A 313 10.59 3.72 -8.14
C ARG A 313 10.39 4.04 -6.67
N PHE A 314 10.88 3.20 -5.77
CA PHE A 314 10.83 3.44 -4.33
C PHE A 314 11.58 4.71 -3.92
N TYR A 315 12.79 4.92 -4.42
CA TYR A 315 13.58 6.13 -4.11
C TYR A 315 13.02 7.39 -4.75
N SER A 316 12.47 7.29 -5.97
CA SER A 316 11.80 8.41 -6.63
C SER A 316 10.46 8.76 -5.96
N SER A 317 9.66 7.78 -5.51
CA SER A 317 8.41 8.02 -4.79
C SER A 317 8.64 8.47 -3.34
N SER A 318 9.81 8.14 -2.80
CA SER A 318 10.21 8.48 -1.43
C SER A 318 11.17 9.66 -1.38
N HIS A 319 11.31 10.46 -2.44
CA HIS A 319 12.17 11.64 -2.43
C HIS A 319 11.71 12.69 -1.39
N ASP A 320 10.42 12.70 -1.02
CA ASP A 320 9.89 13.50 0.10
C ASP A 320 10.24 12.91 1.50
N ARG A 321 10.95 11.78 1.58
CA ARG A 321 11.36 11.13 2.84
C ARG A 321 12.66 11.72 3.40
N PHE A 322 13.54 12.21 2.53
CA PHE A 322 14.86 12.74 2.92
C PHE A 322 14.87 14.24 3.23
N THR A 323 13.77 14.95 2.99
CA THR A 323 13.69 16.39 3.26
C THR A 323 13.24 16.72 4.68
N TYR A 324 12.63 15.79 5.44
CA TYR A 324 11.92 16.16 6.69
C TYR A 324 12.02 15.20 7.89
N GLY A 325 12.84 14.14 7.88
CA GLY A 325 12.82 13.16 9.00
C GLY A 325 14.15 12.65 9.55
N SER A 326 15.23 12.68 8.77
CA SER A 326 16.55 12.22 9.20
C SER A 326 17.55 13.36 9.17
N SER A 327 18.46 13.43 10.15
CA SER A 327 19.59 14.37 10.21
C SER A 327 20.54 14.29 9.00
N PHE A 328 20.27 13.39 8.06
CA PHE A 328 21.00 13.18 6.83
C PHE A 328 20.01 13.31 5.67
N ILE A 329 20.13 14.41 4.93
CA ILE A 329 19.49 14.59 3.63
C ILE A 329 20.41 13.91 2.62
N ASN A 330 20.02 12.74 2.14
CA ASN A 330 20.82 12.01 1.16
C ASN A 330 20.17 12.14 -0.22
N PHE A 331 20.70 13.06 -1.05
CA PHE A 331 20.21 13.31 -2.42
C PHE A 331 20.60 12.21 -3.42
N ASN A 332 21.31 11.19 -2.96
CA ASN A 332 21.89 10.19 -3.82
C ASN A 332 20.90 9.05 -4.06
N LEU A 333 20.50 8.88 -5.32
CA LEU A 333 19.80 7.68 -5.76
C LEU A 333 20.73 6.47 -5.60
N PRO A 334 20.18 5.27 -5.31
CA PRO A 334 20.96 4.05 -5.28
C PRO A 334 21.71 3.85 -6.59
N GLN A 335 22.96 3.43 -6.49
CA GLN A 335 23.75 3.09 -7.67
C GLN A 335 23.76 1.60 -7.90
N PHE A 336 23.68 1.21 -9.16
CA PHE A 336 23.60 -0.18 -9.57
C PHE A 336 24.80 -0.53 -10.43
N TYR A 337 25.46 -1.62 -10.10
CA TYR A 337 26.65 -2.11 -10.77
C TYR A 337 26.53 -3.59 -11.07
N GLN A 338 27.26 -4.03 -12.09
CA GLN A 338 27.45 -5.42 -12.44
C GLN A 338 28.91 -5.81 -12.29
N ILE A 339 29.15 -6.91 -11.60
CA ILE A 339 30.44 -7.57 -11.52
C ILE A 339 30.54 -8.48 -12.74
N VAL A 340 31.55 -8.23 -13.57
CA VAL A 340 31.86 -9.02 -14.76
C VAL A 340 33.23 -9.66 -14.59
N ASN A 341 33.34 -10.93 -14.98
CA ASN A 341 34.60 -11.65 -15.03
C ASN A 341 35.15 -11.58 -16.46
N THR A 342 36.30 -10.94 -16.66
CA THR A 342 36.95 -10.82 -17.97
C THR A 342 38.11 -11.82 -18.15
N GLY A 343 38.13 -12.91 -17.39
CA GLY A 343 39.09 -14.02 -17.52
C GLY A 343 40.39 -13.80 -16.75
N GLU A 344 40.91 -12.57 -16.67
CA GLU A 344 42.10 -12.25 -15.87
C GLU A 344 41.79 -11.54 -14.55
N ARG A 345 40.66 -10.80 -14.46
CA ARG A 345 40.24 -10.06 -13.26
C ARG A 345 38.71 -9.89 -13.21
N PHE A 346 38.19 -9.65 -12.01
CA PHE A 346 36.84 -9.14 -11.82
C PHE A 346 36.83 -7.62 -12.01
N GLN A 347 35.84 -7.10 -12.73
CA GLN A 347 35.63 -5.67 -12.93
C GLN A 347 34.19 -5.28 -12.58
N VAL A 348 34.02 -4.07 -12.06
CA VAL A 348 32.70 -3.48 -11.78
C VAL A 348 32.36 -2.50 -12.91
N ILE A 349 31.21 -2.70 -13.53
CA ILE A 349 30.65 -1.78 -14.55
C ILE A 349 29.30 -1.24 -14.08
N PRO A 350 28.90 0.00 -14.43
CA PRO A 350 27.55 0.48 -14.14
C PRO A 350 26.49 -0.44 -14.76
N PHE A 351 25.47 -0.80 -14.00
CA PHE A 351 24.35 -1.59 -14.49
C PHE A 351 23.50 -0.73 -15.42
N ARG A 352 23.54 -1.01 -16.72
CA ARG A 352 22.79 -0.27 -17.74
C ARG A 352 21.61 -1.10 -18.22
N SER A 353 20.41 -0.78 -17.73
CA SER A 353 19.17 -1.28 -18.30
C SER A 353 18.71 -0.36 -19.43
N GLN A 354 18.37 -0.91 -20.60
CA GLN A 354 17.83 -0.13 -21.74
C GLN A 354 16.54 0.65 -21.37
N THR A 355 15.80 0.19 -20.36
CA THR A 355 14.58 0.85 -19.87
C THR A 355 14.83 2.06 -18.95
N LEU A 356 15.98 2.13 -18.26
CA LEU A 356 16.31 3.27 -17.39
C LEU A 356 16.73 4.51 -18.19
N THR A 357 17.30 4.31 -19.39
CA THR A 357 17.73 5.41 -20.27
C THR A 357 16.53 6.24 -20.75
N GLN A 358 15.36 5.64 -20.95
CA GLN A 358 14.14 6.34 -21.38
C GLN A 358 13.53 7.25 -20.30
N LEU A 359 13.76 6.96 -19.02
CA LEU A 359 13.29 7.79 -17.91
C LEU A 359 14.19 9.03 -17.69
N CYS A 360 15.45 8.95 -18.10
CA CYS A 360 16.43 10.03 -17.96
C CYS A 360 16.60 10.90 -19.22
N THR A 361 16.03 10.49 -20.36
CA THR A 361 15.97 11.34 -21.56
C THR A 361 14.85 12.37 -21.42
N SER A 362 15.11 13.47 -20.72
CA SER A 362 14.48 14.73 -21.10
C SER A 362 14.94 15.05 -22.52
N GLN A 363 13.99 15.09 -23.47
CA GLN A 363 14.30 15.66 -24.78
C GLN A 363 14.91 17.06 -24.56
N PRO A 364 16.05 17.40 -25.18
CA PRO A 364 16.46 18.79 -25.20
C PRO A 364 15.38 19.54 -25.98
N ASP A 365 14.69 20.47 -25.31
CA ASP A 365 13.81 21.43 -25.95
C ASP A 365 14.62 22.14 -27.03
N ASN A 366 14.36 21.74 -28.26
CA ASN A 366 14.97 22.34 -29.43
C ASN A 366 14.15 23.59 -29.80
N ASP A 367 14.04 24.53 -28.87
CA ASP A 367 13.54 25.87 -29.15
C ASP A 367 14.72 26.77 -29.53
N ASN A 368 15.08 26.66 -30.81
CA ASN A 368 15.88 27.64 -31.52
C ASN A 368 15.02 28.91 -31.71
N SER A 369 14.98 29.79 -30.72
CA SER A 369 14.64 31.21 -30.95
C SER A 369 15.09 32.11 -29.79
N ASP A 370 16.00 33.02 -30.15
CA ASP A 370 16.31 34.31 -29.52
C ASP A 370 16.67 34.37 -28.03
N TYR A 371 17.97 34.26 -27.74
CA TYR A 371 18.59 34.98 -26.63
C TYR A 371 19.82 35.76 -27.11
N GLN A 372 19.64 37.07 -27.35
CA GLN A 372 20.76 38.00 -27.43
C GLN A 372 21.28 38.31 -26.01
N PRO A 373 22.60 38.28 -25.76
CA PRO A 373 23.16 38.63 -24.46
C PRO A 373 23.27 40.15 -24.31
N ARG A 374 22.46 40.74 -23.43
CA ARG A 374 22.71 42.09 -22.90
C ARG A 374 23.56 41.99 -21.64
N TYR A 375 24.87 42.07 -21.81
CA TYR A 375 25.76 42.60 -20.77
C TYR A 375 25.99 44.09 -21.09
N GLN A 376 25.55 44.97 -20.21
CA GLN A 376 26.18 46.28 -20.04
C GLN A 376 26.59 46.42 -18.58
N VAL A 377 27.90 46.63 -18.43
CA VAL A 377 28.60 46.92 -17.18
C VAL A 377 28.27 48.35 -16.77
N HIS A 378 27.85 48.53 -15.52
CA HIS A 378 28.35 49.58 -14.62
C HIS A 378 28.05 49.22 -13.16
#